data_AF-A0A916D7F9-F1
#
_entry.id   AF-A0A916D7F9-F1
#
_cell.length_a   1.000
_cell.length_b   1.000
_cell.length_c   1.000
_cell.angle_alpha   90.00
_cell.angle_beta   90.00
_cell.angle_gamma   90.00
#
_symmetry.space_group_name_H-M   'P 1'
#
loop_
_entity.id
_entity.type
_entity.pdbx_description
1 polymer ?
#
loop_
_entity_poly.entity_id
_entity_poly.type
_entity_poly.pdbx_seq_one_letter_code
_entity_poly.pdbx_strand_id
1 'polypeptide(L)'
;MTKSKKTHENQPPELLQPVSVAETESDKAKELIIEVPPGHVYIVGLHPDGTEKEGSGFFYPERSYQRIYGDKTKYSVKKKAH
;
A
#
# COMPACT_ATOMS: atom_id res chain seq x y z
N MET A 1 -48.32 -27.96 -39.11
CA MET A 1 -48.93 -27.21 -37.98
C MET A 1 -49.24 -28.23 -36.89
N THR A 2 -48.89 -28.14 -35.61
CA THR A 2 -48.14 -27.17 -34.78
C THR A 2 -47.80 -27.85 -33.44
N LYS A 3 -46.51 -27.83 -33.07
CA LYS A 3 -45.92 -27.68 -31.72
C LYS A 3 -46.47 -28.51 -30.54
N SER A 4 -45.70 -29.54 -30.16
CA SER A 4 -45.63 -30.02 -28.77
C SER A 4 -44.88 -29.00 -27.91
N LYS A 5 -45.59 -28.31 -27.01
CA LYS A 5 -45.00 -27.49 -25.94
C LYS A 5 -44.43 -28.40 -24.86
N LYS A 6 -43.11 -28.52 -24.75
CA LYS A 6 -42.44 -28.96 -23.51
C LYS A 6 -42.21 -27.73 -22.65
N THR A 7 -43.03 -27.58 -21.62
CA THR A 7 -42.84 -26.65 -20.50
C THR A 7 -41.54 -27.01 -19.80
N HIS A 8 -40.59 -26.08 -19.77
CA HIS A 8 -39.32 -26.23 -19.09
C HIS A 8 -39.21 -25.11 -18.05
N GLU A 9 -39.94 -25.24 -16.96
CA GLU A 9 -39.79 -24.34 -15.81
C GLU A 9 -39.89 -25.18 -14.54
N ASN A 10 -38.75 -25.37 -13.88
CA ASN A 10 -38.57 -25.47 -12.43
C ASN A 10 -37.11 -25.87 -12.18
N GLN A 11 -36.20 -24.92 -12.34
CA GLN A 11 -34.94 -24.94 -11.57
C GLN A 11 -35.11 -23.87 -10.49
N PRO A 12 -35.04 -24.22 -9.19
CA PRO A 12 -35.08 -23.24 -8.13
C PRO A 12 -33.83 -22.34 -8.23
N PRO A 13 -33.94 -21.05 -7.88
CA PRO A 13 -32.81 -20.13 -7.93
C PRO A 13 -31.72 -20.61 -6.97
N GLU A 14 -30.50 -20.75 -7.49
CA GLU A 14 -29.31 -21.04 -6.68
C GLU A 14 -29.06 -19.83 -5.76
N LEU A 15 -29.40 -19.99 -4.48
CA LEU A 15 -29.20 -18.96 -3.46
C LEU A 15 -27.71 -18.77 -3.24
N LEU A 16 -27.14 -17.70 -3.80
CA LEU A 16 -25.78 -17.25 -3.51
C LEU A 16 -25.68 -16.91 -2.02
N GLN A 17 -25.02 -17.77 -1.26
CA GLN A 17 -24.76 -17.54 0.16
C GLN A 17 -23.63 -16.51 0.30
N PRO A 18 -23.78 -15.48 1.14
CA PRO A 18 -22.67 -14.56 1.42
C PRO A 18 -21.59 -15.34 2.18
N VAL A 19 -20.43 -15.51 1.54
CA VAL A 19 -19.25 -16.03 2.21
C VAL A 19 -18.73 -14.92 3.12
N SER A 20 -18.80 -15.12 4.44
CA SER A 20 -18.11 -14.24 5.39
C SER A 20 -16.62 -14.30 5.09
N VAL A 21 -16.10 -13.26 4.46
CA VAL A 21 -14.67 -13.05 4.33
C VAL A 21 -14.21 -12.74 5.74
N ALA A 22 -13.51 -13.68 6.38
CA ALA A 22 -12.83 -13.40 7.62
C ALA A 22 -11.88 -12.23 7.34
N GLU A 23 -12.24 -11.05 7.84
CA GLU A 23 -11.39 -9.87 7.86
C GLU A 23 -10.16 -10.30 8.66
N THR A 24 -9.13 -10.72 7.93
CA THR A 24 -7.84 -11.05 8.49
C THR A 24 -7.33 -9.73 8.99
N GLU A 25 -7.51 -9.50 10.29
CA GLU A 25 -6.96 -8.41 11.08
C GLU A 25 -5.51 -8.23 10.65
N SER A 26 -5.32 -7.36 9.66
CA SER A 26 -4.04 -6.95 9.13
C SER A 26 -3.53 -5.85 10.04
N ASP A 27 -3.43 -6.18 11.33
CA ASP A 27 -2.66 -5.44 12.34
C ASP A 27 -1.16 -5.73 12.17
N LYS A 28 -0.74 -5.97 10.91
CA LYS A 28 0.66 -5.86 10.55
C LYS A 28 0.91 -4.37 10.40
N ALA A 29 1.47 -3.78 11.44
CA ALA A 29 2.42 -2.70 11.33
C ALA A 29 3.11 -2.83 9.96
N LYS A 30 2.65 -2.01 9.02
CA LYS A 30 3.12 -2.04 7.65
C LYS A 30 4.49 -1.40 7.74
N GLU A 31 5.49 -2.17 8.15
CA GLU A 31 6.86 -1.93 7.77
C GLU A 31 6.83 -1.93 6.24
N LEU A 32 6.53 -0.75 5.70
CA LEU A 32 6.79 -0.40 4.32
C LEU A 32 8.30 -0.56 4.21
N ILE A 33 8.72 -1.77 3.83
CA ILE A 33 10.08 -2.07 3.43
C ILE A 33 10.28 -1.23 2.16
N ILE A 34 10.71 0.02 2.37
CA ILE A 34 11.00 0.94 1.28
C ILE A 34 12.32 0.48 0.69
N GLU A 35 12.26 -0.23 -0.42
CA GLU A 35 13.44 -0.60 -1.18
C GLU A 35 14.04 0.66 -1.83
N VAL A 36 15.08 1.19 -1.20
CA VAL A 36 15.77 2.39 -1.70
C VAL A 36 16.67 2.00 -2.88
N PRO A 37 16.49 2.61 -4.07
CA PRO A 37 17.32 2.32 -5.23
C PRO A 37 18.77 2.78 -5.01
N PRO A 38 19.75 2.13 -5.68
CA PRO A 38 21.15 2.50 -5.55
C PRO A 38 21.40 3.96 -5.97
N GLY A 39 22.27 4.64 -5.23
CA GLY A 39 22.58 6.06 -5.44
C GLY A 39 21.48 7.04 -5.02
N HIS A 40 20.39 6.54 -4.42
CA HIS A 40 19.32 7.36 -3.85
C HIS A 40 19.22 7.16 -2.34
N VAL A 41 18.59 8.13 -1.71
CA VAL A 41 18.13 8.08 -0.32
C VAL A 41 16.63 8.30 -0.30
N TYR A 42 15.94 7.73 0.68
CA TYR A 42 14.54 8.03 0.90
C TYR A 42 14.43 9.05 2.02
N ILE A 43 13.92 10.23 1.69
CA ILE A 43 13.75 11.35 2.62
C ILE A 43 12.29 11.38 3.05
N VAL A 44 12.05 11.41 4.36
CA VAL A 44 10.70 11.51 4.95
C VAL A 44 10.65 12.75 5.81
N GLY A 45 9.64 13.59 5.64
CA GLY A 45 9.44 14.75 6.50
C GLY A 45 9.18 14.32 7.94
N LEU A 46 9.67 15.09 8.91
CA LEU A 46 9.36 14.89 10.32
C LEU A 46 8.25 15.82 10.78
N HIS A 47 7.42 15.33 11.69
CA HIS A 47 6.55 16.14 12.51
C HIS A 47 7.36 16.89 13.59
N PRO A 48 6.82 17.95 14.23
CA PRO A 48 7.50 18.68 15.29
C PRO A 48 7.85 17.82 16.53
N ASP A 49 7.15 16.70 16.73
CA ASP A 49 7.45 15.69 17.75
C ASP A 49 8.56 14.70 17.33
N GLY A 50 9.10 14.84 16.12
CA GLY A 50 10.19 14.01 15.59
C GLY A 50 9.75 12.69 14.97
N THR A 51 8.44 12.42 14.88
CA THR A 51 7.92 11.24 14.18
C THR A 51 7.89 11.44 12.67
N GLU A 52 8.00 10.34 11.92
CA GLU A 52 7.96 10.36 10.46
C GLU A 52 6.55 10.67 9.95
N LYS A 53 6.44 11.65 9.06
CA LYS A 53 5.16 12.00 8.43
C LYS A 53 4.85 11.02 7.31
N GLU A 54 3.85 10.17 7.55
CA GLU A 54 3.39 9.20 6.57
C GLU A 54 2.98 9.88 5.25
N GLY A 55 3.32 9.26 4.12
CA GLY A 55 3.03 9.80 2.78
C GLY A 55 3.90 10.99 2.33
N SER A 56 4.78 11.51 3.18
CA SER A 56 5.71 12.60 2.81
C SER A 56 7.03 12.13 2.19
N GLY A 57 7.22 10.81 2.07
CA GLY A 57 8.50 10.24 1.71
C GLY A 57 8.76 10.21 0.20
N PHE A 58 9.97 10.60 -0.22
CA PHE A 58 10.39 10.61 -1.62
C PHE A 58 11.86 10.21 -1.79
N PHE A 59 12.20 9.72 -2.99
CA PHE A 59 13.58 9.39 -3.34
C PHE A 59 14.35 10.61 -3.81
N TYR A 60 15.59 10.73 -3.35
CA TYR A 60 16.49 11.81 -3.75
C TYR A 60 17.91 11.30 -4.00
N PRO A 61 18.66 11.90 -4.96
CA PRO A 61 20.06 11.52 -5.18
C PRO A 61 20.94 11.71 -3.93
N GLU A 62 21.67 10.66 -3.55
CA GLU A 62 22.50 10.64 -2.34
C GLU A 62 23.59 11.73 -2.36
N ARG A 63 24.11 12.06 -3.55
CA ARG A 63 25.19 13.05 -3.70
C ARG A 63 24.77 14.48 -3.36
N SER A 64 23.47 14.79 -3.44
CA SER A 64 22.98 16.18 -3.39
C SER A 64 22.04 16.46 -2.21
N TYR A 65 21.44 15.44 -1.59
CA TYR A 65 20.43 15.68 -0.55
C TYR A 65 20.99 16.44 0.66
N GLN A 66 22.24 16.21 1.07
CA GLN A 66 22.81 16.91 2.22
C GLN A 66 23.01 18.40 1.98
N ARG A 67 23.23 18.82 0.74
CA ARG A 67 23.42 20.24 0.41
C ARG A 67 22.11 21.01 0.37
N ILE A 68 21.03 20.35 -0.05
CA ILE A 68 19.72 20.98 -0.25
C ILE A 68 18.85 20.83 0.99
N TYR A 69 18.88 19.64 1.60
CA TYR A 69 18.06 19.32 2.75
C TYR A 69 18.83 19.44 4.06
N GLY A 70 20.15 19.17 4.14
CA GLY A 70 21.12 19.44 5.23
C GLY A 70 20.72 19.39 6.72
N ASP A 71 19.67 20.12 7.07
CA ASP A 71 19.01 20.25 8.35
C ASP A 71 18.20 18.99 8.74
N LYS A 72 18.91 18.00 9.27
CA LYS A 72 18.36 16.70 9.71
C LYS A 72 17.26 16.79 10.79
N THR A 73 16.95 17.98 11.31
CA THR A 73 15.86 18.15 12.29
C THR A 73 14.47 18.10 11.64
N LYS A 74 14.39 18.29 10.32
CA LYS A 74 13.12 18.39 9.58
C LYS A 74 12.77 17.14 8.76
N TYR A 75 13.71 16.21 8.64
CA TYR A 75 13.50 15.01 7.84
C TYR A 75 14.35 13.83 8.35
N SER A 76 13.79 12.64 8.22
CA SER A 76 14.48 11.36 8.37
C SER A 76 15.03 10.92 7.02
N VAL A 77 16.16 10.21 7.03
CA VAL A 77 16.79 9.68 5.82
C VAL A 77 16.98 8.19 5.97
N LYS A 78 16.27 7.42 5.15
CA LYS A 78 16.46 5.96 5.04
C LYS A 78 17.37 5.68 3.86
N LYS A 79 18.38 4.84 4.08
CA LYS A 79 19.28 4.34 3.04
C LYS A 79 19.12 2.83 2.96
N LYS A 80 19.45 2.25 1.81
CA LYS A 80 19.59 0.79 1.71
C LYS A 80 20.69 0.35 2.69
N ALA A 81 20.35 -0.54 3.63
CA ALA A 81 21.36 -1.20 4.44
C ALA A 81 22.24 -2.02 3.48
N HIS A 82 23.53 -1.71 3.47
CA HIS A 82 24.52 -2.40 2.66
C HIS A 82 24.91 -3.74 3.30
#